data_AF-A0A7X7GYB7-F1
#
_entry.id   AF-A0A7X7GYB7-F1
#
_cell.length_a   1.000
_cell.length_b   1.000
_cell.length_c   1.000
_cell.angle_alpha   90.00
_cell.angle_beta   90.00
_cell.angle_gamma   90.00
#
_symmetry.space_group_name_H-M   'P 1'
#
loop_
_entity.id
_entity.type
_entity.pdbx_description
1 polymer ?
#
loop_
_entity_poly.entity_id
_entity_poly.type
_entity_poly.pdbx_seq_one_letter_code
_entity_poly.pdbx_strand_id
1 'polypeptide(L)'
;MRRTGMVVAVLTALMVLPSIAGCAGVLSAEIEDASQDSVILDNQRHFQLVFTHTVENTGDSSVQRQDVYCLVPQSGINQTVLGVTFDPQPTEFLTDSWGQPVAHYVISEMPANSSLEIRWTADVVMTDLAYVIDSAAELSLADVPSDVLDTYTRNETKYNLASPVVKRAAREAVANSSGLYEQVRDIYQYVIDQLEYSREGTWDDASTVLARGNGSCTEYVFVAIALYRANGIPARFVGGSRLRADDDYVDTVFHRAVEVFLPGYGWVPLDPTLGDTQEDAAAYFLQRYNSHLILATAGGRSDLVSWNYHSYLKVAESSDADQVESSRSMYWKSVASEPSITPVPPQEEPGLVVANVTIAMSTVTKAAGRNAFTLAVANVRAVDADGQPIVGATVSGLWSGLTADSDSAVTNSDGVVVLESDQIRNASGTFSLNVVSASVDGANLELAGLPTASTTV
;
A
#
# COMPACT_ATOMS: atom_id res chain seq x y z
N MET A 1 49.06 32.61 1.99
CA MET A 1 48.36 32.17 0.75
C MET A 1 48.60 30.68 0.56
N ARG A 2 47.57 29.97 0.06
CA ARG A 2 47.41 28.51 -0.12
C ARG A 2 46.65 27.81 1.02
N ARG A 3 45.32 27.84 0.87
CA ARG A 3 44.36 26.87 1.42
C ARG A 3 44.48 25.58 0.58
N THR A 4 44.68 24.44 1.23
CA THR A 4 44.59 23.12 0.60
C THR A 4 43.22 22.55 0.96
N GLY A 5 42.32 22.47 -0.03
CA GLY A 5 41.02 21.84 0.12
C GLY A 5 41.17 20.32 0.10
N MET A 6 40.70 19.65 1.14
CA MET A 6 40.56 18.20 1.19
C MET A 6 39.18 17.86 0.64
N VAL A 7 39.14 17.32 -0.57
CA VAL A 7 37.93 16.74 -1.16
C VAL A 7 37.78 15.34 -0.57
N VAL A 8 36.77 15.16 0.29
CA VAL A 8 36.35 13.85 0.77
C VAL A 8 35.45 13.25 -0.31
N ALA A 9 35.92 12.17 -0.95
CA ALA A 9 35.13 11.39 -1.88
C ALA A 9 34.07 10.61 -1.08
N VAL A 10 32.79 10.95 -1.27
CA VAL A 10 31.66 10.15 -0.80
C VAL A 10 31.50 8.99 -1.78
N LEU A 11 31.92 7.79 -1.35
CA LEU A 11 31.65 6.55 -2.06
C LEU A 11 30.22 6.11 -1.70
N THR A 12 29.26 6.36 -2.60
CA THR A 12 27.92 5.76 -2.54
C THR A 12 28.04 4.27 -2.90
N ALA A 13 28.19 3.41 -1.89
CA ALA A 13 28.08 1.98 -2.07
C ALA A 13 26.59 1.61 -2.13
N LEU A 14 26.09 1.35 -3.35
CA LEU A 14 24.79 0.72 -3.57
C LEU A 14 24.91 -0.75 -3.11
N MET A 15 24.51 -1.06 -1.88
CA MET A 15 24.37 -2.45 -1.45
C MET A 15 23.04 -2.99 -2.00
N VAL A 16 23.14 -3.90 -2.96
CA VAL A 16 22.02 -4.77 -3.36
C VAL A 16 21.77 -5.73 -2.19
N LEU A 17 20.61 -5.61 -1.55
CA LEU A 17 20.19 -6.51 -0.48
C LEU A 17 20.17 -7.96 -1.00
N PRO A 18 20.59 -8.96 -0.21
CA PRO A 18 20.36 -10.35 -0.54
C PRO A 18 18.85 -10.58 -0.63
N SER A 19 18.41 -11.28 -1.68
CA SER A 19 17.04 -11.78 -1.81
C SER A 19 16.63 -12.51 -0.53
N ILE A 20 15.70 -11.92 0.23
CA ILE A 20 15.10 -12.54 1.41
C ILE A 20 14.19 -13.66 0.92
N ALA A 21 14.78 -14.84 0.67
CA ALA A 21 14.07 -16.05 0.26
C ALA A 21 13.26 -16.70 1.42
N GLY A 22 12.98 -15.95 2.50
CA GLY A 22 12.26 -16.41 3.68
C GLY A 22 10.82 -15.90 3.81
N CYS A 23 10.42 -14.85 3.08
CA CYS A 23 9.08 -14.25 3.21
C CYS A 23 8.01 -14.88 2.30
N ALA A 24 8.38 -15.85 1.45
CA ALA A 24 7.43 -16.49 0.53
C ALA A 24 6.28 -17.21 1.28
N GLY A 25 6.50 -17.68 2.52
CA GLY A 25 5.49 -18.42 3.26
C GLY A 25 4.33 -17.59 3.82
N VAL A 26 4.48 -16.27 3.97
CA VAL A 26 3.43 -15.38 4.51
C VAL A 26 2.65 -14.70 3.37
N LEU A 27 3.34 -14.36 2.27
CA LEU A 27 2.74 -13.77 1.08
C LEU A 27 1.79 -14.73 0.34
N SER A 28 2.07 -16.03 0.34
CA SER A 28 1.22 -17.02 -0.34
C SER A 28 -0.20 -17.09 0.24
N ALA A 29 -0.38 -16.80 1.54
CA ALA A 29 -1.69 -16.85 2.18
C ALA A 29 -2.56 -15.59 1.92
N GLU A 30 -1.98 -14.48 1.46
CA GLU A 30 -2.72 -13.22 1.27
C GLU A 30 -3.43 -13.12 -0.08
N ILE A 31 -3.07 -13.96 -1.07
CA ILE A 31 -3.66 -13.94 -2.42
C ILE A 31 -4.37 -15.25 -2.79
N GLU A 32 -4.04 -16.39 -2.18
CA GLU A 32 -4.57 -17.69 -2.65
C GLU A 32 -6.05 -17.95 -2.33
N ASP A 33 -6.69 -17.22 -1.41
CA ASP A 33 -8.05 -17.54 -0.92
C ASP A 33 -9.15 -16.53 -1.29
N ALA A 34 -8.80 -15.37 -1.86
CA ALA A 34 -9.80 -14.41 -2.35
C ALA A 34 -10.05 -14.64 -3.83
N SER A 35 -11.31 -14.82 -4.23
CA SER A 35 -11.66 -14.81 -5.66
C SER A 35 -11.32 -13.44 -6.24
N GLN A 36 -10.65 -13.37 -7.40
CA GLN A 36 -10.29 -12.10 -8.06
C GLN A 36 -11.53 -11.21 -8.33
N ASP A 37 -12.73 -11.78 -8.36
CA ASP A 37 -14.00 -11.07 -8.55
C ASP A 37 -14.51 -10.35 -7.28
N SER A 38 -13.94 -10.61 -6.10
CA SER A 38 -14.39 -10.05 -4.81
C SER A 38 -13.58 -8.86 -4.29
N VAL A 39 -12.54 -8.43 -5.02
CA VAL A 39 -11.65 -7.33 -4.62
C VAL A 39 -11.60 -6.28 -5.70
N ILE A 40 -11.77 -5.02 -5.31
CA ILE A 40 -11.62 -3.85 -6.19
C ILE A 40 -10.39 -3.07 -5.72
N LEU A 41 -9.49 -2.82 -6.67
CA LEU A 41 -8.34 -1.94 -6.50
C LEU A 41 -8.44 -0.80 -7.52
N ASP A 42 -8.49 0.44 -7.05
CA ASP A 42 -8.60 1.61 -7.90
C ASP A 42 -7.87 2.82 -7.29
N ASN A 43 -8.02 3.99 -7.95
CA ASN A 43 -7.48 5.27 -7.49
C ASN A 43 -6.00 5.17 -7.07
N GLN A 44 -5.15 4.63 -7.94
CA GLN A 44 -3.73 4.45 -7.63
C GLN A 44 -3.01 5.79 -7.47
N ARG A 45 -2.17 5.88 -6.44
CA ARG A 45 -1.32 7.05 -6.16
C ARG A 45 0.10 6.62 -5.83
N HIS A 46 1.06 7.47 -6.14
CA HIS A 46 2.48 7.25 -5.85
C HIS A 46 2.95 8.28 -4.83
N PHE A 47 3.62 7.81 -3.79
CA PHE A 47 4.14 8.66 -2.73
C PHE A 47 5.60 8.37 -2.46
N GLN A 48 6.33 9.43 -2.16
CA GLN A 48 7.58 9.37 -1.43
C GLN A 48 7.27 9.67 0.03
N LEU A 49 7.55 8.71 0.89
CA LEU A 49 7.26 8.75 2.31
C LEU A 49 8.57 8.85 3.09
N VAL A 50 8.63 9.74 4.08
CA VAL A 50 9.79 9.87 4.97
C VAL A 50 9.34 9.69 6.40
N PHE A 51 9.66 8.56 6.99
CA PHE A 51 9.50 8.35 8.42
C PHE A 51 10.68 8.96 9.17
N THR A 52 10.40 9.70 10.24
CA THR A 52 11.42 10.22 11.14
C THR A 52 11.10 9.83 12.57
N HIS A 53 12.07 9.25 13.28
CA HIS A 53 12.08 9.08 14.73
C HIS A 53 13.20 9.92 15.30
N THR A 54 12.86 10.97 16.04
CA THR A 54 13.83 11.83 16.72
C THR A 54 13.96 11.36 18.17
N VAL A 55 15.19 11.15 18.62
CA VAL A 55 15.54 10.86 20.01
C VAL A 55 16.33 12.04 20.55
N GLU A 56 15.94 12.56 21.70
CA GLU A 56 16.58 13.73 22.32
C GLU A 56 16.98 13.40 23.75
N ASN A 57 18.22 13.73 24.10
CA ASN A 57 18.65 13.77 25.50
C ASN A 57 18.54 15.22 25.99
N THR A 58 17.53 15.50 26.81
CA THR A 58 17.23 16.82 27.36
C THR A 58 17.92 17.06 28.72
N GLY A 59 18.62 16.05 29.23
CA GLY A 59 19.33 16.12 30.50
C GLY A 59 20.71 16.77 30.44
N ASP A 60 21.28 17.01 31.62
CA ASP A 60 22.61 17.60 31.80
C ASP A 60 23.74 16.56 31.81
N SER A 61 23.41 15.28 31.59
CA SER A 61 24.36 14.17 31.59
C SER A 61 24.22 13.30 30.34
N SER A 62 25.27 12.56 29.99
CA SER A 62 25.22 11.60 28.89
C SER A 62 24.30 10.43 29.25
N VAL A 63 23.44 10.00 28.33
CA VAL A 63 22.68 8.76 28.48
C VAL A 63 23.35 7.64 27.71
N GLN A 64 23.60 6.53 28.41
CA GLN A 64 24.22 5.36 27.82
C GLN A 64 23.16 4.43 27.25
N ARG A 65 23.43 3.91 26.06
CA ARG A 65 22.66 2.87 25.36
C ARG A 65 21.15 3.12 25.22
N GLN A 66 20.75 3.49 24.02
CA GLN A 66 19.36 3.46 23.56
C GLN A 66 19.24 2.52 22.37
N ASP A 67 18.18 1.71 22.36
CA ASP A 67 17.83 0.85 21.26
C ASP A 67 16.55 1.42 20.60
N VAL A 68 16.61 1.73 19.30
CA VAL A 68 15.46 2.20 18.52
C VAL A 68 15.09 1.13 17.50
N TYR A 69 13.84 0.69 17.56
CA TYR A 69 13.25 -0.28 16.64
C TYR A 69 12.26 0.45 15.74
N CYS A 70 12.50 0.45 14.43
CA CYS A 70 11.61 1.07 13.44
C CYS A 70 11.06 0.02 12.50
N LEU A 71 9.73 -0.06 12.37
CA LEU A 71 9.12 -0.90 11.33
C LEU A 71 9.47 -0.35 9.95
N VAL A 72 9.69 -1.27 9.02
CA VAL A 72 10.00 -0.98 7.61
C VAL A 72 8.73 -1.22 6.79
N PRO A 73 8.36 -0.33 5.85
CA PRO A 73 7.17 -0.54 5.03
C PRO A 73 7.29 -1.82 4.19
N GLN A 74 6.18 -2.51 4.02
CA GLN A 74 6.10 -3.77 3.28
C GLN A 74 5.08 -3.67 2.16
N SER A 75 5.27 -4.41 1.07
CA SER A 75 4.21 -4.58 0.05
C SER A 75 3.10 -5.46 0.59
N GLY A 76 1.87 -5.19 0.16
CA GLY A 76 0.67 -5.95 0.47
C GLY A 76 -0.39 -5.73 -0.61
N ILE A 77 -1.64 -6.09 -0.34
CA ILE A 77 -2.71 -6.08 -1.35
C ILE A 77 -3.00 -4.69 -1.96
N ASN A 78 -2.89 -3.61 -1.17
CA ASN A 78 -3.22 -2.24 -1.61
C ASN A 78 -2.04 -1.25 -1.50
N GLN A 79 -0.82 -1.77 -1.31
CA GLN A 79 0.41 -0.98 -1.33
C GLN A 79 1.58 -1.77 -1.89
N THR A 80 2.37 -1.16 -2.75
CA THR A 80 3.61 -1.74 -3.30
C THR A 80 4.78 -0.84 -2.94
N VAL A 81 5.73 -1.36 -2.18
CA VAL A 81 6.98 -0.67 -1.83
C VAL A 81 7.99 -0.88 -2.94
N LEU A 82 8.42 0.20 -3.58
CA LEU A 82 9.35 0.18 -4.71
C LEU A 82 10.82 0.18 -4.26
N GLY A 83 11.09 0.81 -3.12
CA GLY A 83 12.41 0.89 -2.52
C GLY A 83 12.38 1.58 -1.17
N VAL A 84 13.37 1.29 -0.33
CA VAL A 84 13.56 1.93 0.97
C VAL A 84 15.03 2.28 1.15
N THR A 85 15.30 3.49 1.61
CA THR A 85 16.63 3.98 1.98
C THR A 85 16.61 4.43 3.43
N PHE A 86 17.77 4.37 4.10
CA PHE A 86 17.90 4.64 5.53
C PHE A 86 18.99 5.67 5.80
N ASP A 87 18.71 6.62 6.69
CA ASP A 87 19.68 7.60 7.16
C ASP A 87 19.46 7.90 8.66
N PRO A 88 20.38 7.53 9.56
CA PRO A 88 21.59 6.75 9.31
C PRO A 88 21.26 5.30 8.90
N GLN A 89 22.28 4.54 8.53
CA GLN A 89 22.13 3.10 8.28
C GLN A 89 21.79 2.35 9.58
N PRO A 90 20.85 1.38 9.57
CA PRO A 90 20.55 0.55 10.73
C PRO A 90 21.78 -0.23 11.19
N THR A 91 21.86 -0.50 12.49
CA THR A 91 22.87 -1.40 13.04
C THR A 91 22.65 -2.83 12.55
N GLU A 92 21.39 -3.25 12.49
CA GLU A 92 20.96 -4.54 11.96
C GLU A 92 19.50 -4.50 11.52
N PHE A 93 19.07 -5.53 10.79
CA PHE A 93 17.67 -5.81 10.50
C PHE A 93 17.23 -7.03 11.28
N LEU A 94 16.08 -6.92 11.95
CA LEU A 94 15.44 -7.98 12.72
C LEU A 94 14.09 -8.32 12.10
N THR A 95 13.52 -9.44 12.55
CA THR A 95 12.14 -9.82 12.27
C THR A 95 11.43 -10.03 13.59
N ASP A 96 10.29 -9.38 13.78
CA ASP A 96 9.53 -9.50 15.02
C ASP A 96 8.69 -10.79 15.08
N SER A 97 8.03 -11.03 16.21
CA SER A 97 7.18 -12.21 16.43
C SER A 97 5.98 -12.32 15.48
N TRP A 98 5.64 -11.28 14.72
CA TRP A 98 4.58 -11.25 13.72
C TRP A 98 5.13 -11.35 12.28
N GLY A 99 6.44 -11.56 12.12
CA GLY A 99 7.09 -11.69 10.82
C GLY A 99 7.45 -10.35 10.17
N GLN A 100 7.36 -9.25 10.90
CA GLN A 100 7.53 -7.90 10.34
C GLN A 100 9.03 -7.50 10.37
N PRO A 101 9.57 -6.92 9.28
CA PRO A 101 10.93 -6.42 9.25
C PRO A 101 11.07 -5.16 10.11
N VAL A 102 12.09 -5.16 10.95
CA VAL A 102 12.41 -4.08 11.89
C VAL A 102 13.85 -3.63 11.67
N ALA A 103 14.04 -2.35 11.37
CA ALA A 103 15.36 -1.71 11.39
C ALA A 103 15.72 -1.39 12.85
N HIS A 104 16.84 -1.93 13.32
CA HIS A 104 17.31 -1.76 14.70
C HIS A 104 18.54 -0.85 14.74
N TYR A 105 18.52 0.14 15.62
CA TYR A 105 19.58 1.12 15.81
C TYR A 105 20.07 1.08 17.26
N VAL A 106 21.37 0.88 17.44
CA VAL A 106 22.02 0.94 18.75
C VAL A 106 22.76 2.27 18.89
N ILE A 107 22.24 3.14 19.75
CA ILE A 107 22.86 4.40 20.10
C ILE A 107 23.68 4.17 21.37
N SER A 108 25.00 4.04 21.24
CA SER A 108 25.86 3.66 22.38
C SER A 108 25.90 4.72 23.47
N GLU A 109 25.92 6.00 23.07
CA GLU A 109 25.97 7.14 23.97
C GLU A 109 25.29 8.34 23.31
N MET A 110 24.42 9.03 24.05
CA MET A 110 23.89 10.33 23.68
C MET A 110 24.42 11.41 24.63
N PRO A 111 25.22 12.37 24.15
CA PRO A 111 25.67 13.50 24.97
C PRO A 111 24.50 14.29 25.57
N ALA A 112 24.76 14.98 26.68
CA ALA A 112 23.81 15.93 27.25
C ALA A 112 23.36 16.95 26.21
N ASN A 113 22.07 17.33 26.22
CA ASN A 113 21.49 18.32 25.30
C ASN A 113 21.76 18.00 23.81
N SER A 114 21.58 16.74 23.41
CA SER A 114 21.80 16.30 22.03
C SER A 114 20.54 15.66 21.42
N SER A 115 20.47 15.64 20.10
CA SER A 115 19.36 15.06 19.33
C SER A 115 19.90 14.23 18.18
N LEU A 116 19.23 13.12 17.88
CA LEU A 116 19.51 12.24 16.76
C LEU A 116 18.21 11.95 16.01
N GLU A 117 18.23 12.17 14.70
CA GLU A 117 17.14 11.80 13.81
C GLU A 117 17.47 10.49 13.10
N ILE A 118 16.55 9.53 13.20
CA ILE A 118 16.59 8.27 12.47
C ILE A 118 15.50 8.31 11.42
N ARG A 119 15.88 8.08 10.15
CA ARG A 119 14.97 8.15 9.02
C ARG A 119 15.02 6.92 8.15
N TRP A 120 13.87 6.60 7.57
CA TRP A 120 13.82 5.89 6.30
C TRP A 120 12.97 6.67 5.30
N THR A 121 13.35 6.58 4.02
CA THR A 121 12.60 7.13 2.89
C THR A 121 12.19 5.99 1.98
N ALA A 122 10.90 5.90 1.66
CA ALA A 122 10.35 4.87 0.79
C ALA A 122 9.51 5.46 -0.34
N ASP A 123 9.67 4.90 -1.53
CA ASP A 123 8.76 5.15 -2.65
C ASP A 123 7.70 4.04 -2.65
N VAL A 124 6.42 4.42 -2.56
CA VAL A 124 5.30 3.51 -2.34
C VAL A 124 4.14 3.88 -3.25
N VAL A 125 3.65 2.89 -3.99
CA VAL A 125 2.41 2.99 -4.77
C VAL A 125 1.27 2.43 -3.92
N MET A 126 0.21 3.20 -3.70
CA MET A 126 -0.95 2.80 -2.91
C MET A 126 -2.23 2.94 -3.71
N THR A 127 -3.16 2.00 -3.50
CA THR A 127 -4.48 2.00 -4.15
C THR A 127 -5.56 2.01 -3.09
N ASP A 128 -6.72 2.51 -3.48
CA ASP A 128 -7.95 2.21 -2.76
C ASP A 128 -8.22 0.70 -2.87
N LEU A 129 -8.83 0.14 -1.83
CA LEU A 129 -9.13 -1.28 -1.67
C LEU A 129 -10.56 -1.38 -1.17
N ALA A 130 -11.40 -2.12 -1.89
CA ALA A 130 -12.74 -2.47 -1.46
C ALA A 130 -13.00 -3.96 -1.65
N TYR A 131 -13.68 -4.57 -0.69
CA TYR A 131 -14.18 -5.94 -0.81
C TYR A 131 -15.66 -5.94 -1.17
N VAL A 132 -16.01 -6.71 -2.20
CA VAL A 132 -17.38 -7.01 -2.58
C VAL A 132 -17.74 -8.36 -1.99
N ILE A 133 -18.52 -8.33 -0.90
CA ILE A 133 -18.97 -9.53 -0.19
C ILE A 133 -20.43 -9.78 -0.51
N ASP A 134 -20.74 -11.00 -0.95
CA ASP A 134 -22.13 -11.45 -1.02
C ASP A 134 -22.67 -11.64 0.40
N SER A 135 -23.49 -10.70 0.86
CA SER A 135 -24.09 -10.74 2.19
C SER A 135 -25.09 -11.87 2.38
N ALA A 136 -25.53 -12.53 1.30
CA ALA A 136 -26.37 -13.73 1.35
C ALA A 136 -25.55 -15.03 1.46
N ALA A 137 -24.23 -14.96 1.35
CA ALA A 137 -23.37 -16.13 1.48
C ALA A 137 -23.40 -16.68 2.92
N GLU A 138 -23.58 -18.00 3.04
CA GLU A 138 -23.52 -18.68 4.33
C GLU A 138 -22.05 -18.88 4.75
N LEU A 139 -21.47 -17.88 5.41
CA LEU A 139 -20.09 -17.95 5.92
C LEU A 139 -20.03 -18.66 7.28
N SER A 140 -19.07 -19.57 7.43
CA SER A 140 -18.88 -20.36 8.65
C SER A 140 -17.46 -20.21 9.21
N LEU A 141 -17.34 -19.99 10.52
CA LEU A 141 -16.05 -20.00 11.21
C LEU A 141 -15.32 -21.36 11.11
N ALA A 142 -16.05 -22.45 10.80
CA ALA A 142 -15.43 -23.75 10.58
C ALA A 142 -14.59 -23.82 9.30
N ASP A 143 -14.81 -22.90 8.36
CA ASP A 143 -14.09 -22.82 7.09
C ASP A 143 -12.84 -21.91 7.20
N VAL A 144 -12.60 -21.30 8.36
CA VAL A 144 -11.39 -20.52 8.63
C VAL A 144 -10.21 -21.47 8.92
N PRO A 145 -9.03 -21.25 8.33
CA PRO A 145 -7.84 -22.03 8.66
C PRO A 145 -7.55 -22.07 10.18
N SER A 146 -7.23 -23.25 10.69
CA SER A 146 -7.09 -23.46 12.14
C SER A 146 -5.97 -22.63 12.77
N ASP A 147 -4.88 -22.39 12.04
CA ASP A 147 -3.77 -21.54 12.47
C ASP A 147 -4.16 -20.06 12.55
N VAL A 148 -5.01 -19.59 11.63
CA VAL A 148 -5.60 -18.24 11.67
C VAL A 148 -6.52 -18.10 12.87
N LEU A 149 -7.44 -19.05 13.08
CA LEU A 149 -8.30 -19.09 14.27
C LEU A 149 -7.47 -19.09 15.54
N ASP A 150 -6.55 -20.06 15.68
CA ASP A 150 -5.75 -20.26 16.87
C ASP A 150 -4.91 -19.05 17.21
N THR A 151 -4.44 -18.29 16.23
CA THR A 151 -3.57 -17.12 16.44
C THR A 151 -4.39 -15.87 16.71
N TYR A 152 -5.39 -15.59 15.87
CA TYR A 152 -6.08 -14.30 15.84
C TYR A 152 -7.41 -14.27 16.59
N THR A 153 -7.69 -15.29 17.40
CA THR A 153 -8.76 -15.27 18.43
C THR A 153 -8.20 -15.23 19.86
N ARG A 154 -6.87 -15.24 20.04
CA ARG A 154 -6.24 -15.25 21.37
C ARG A 154 -6.51 -13.97 22.15
N ASN A 155 -6.63 -14.13 23.48
CA ASN A 155 -6.66 -13.00 24.39
C ASN A 155 -5.26 -12.41 24.60
N GLU A 156 -5.19 -11.09 24.79
CA GLU A 156 -4.00 -10.37 25.23
C GLU A 156 -4.33 -9.22 26.19
N THR A 157 -3.30 -8.60 26.75
CA THR A 157 -3.42 -7.58 27.81
C THR A 157 -4.32 -6.40 27.43
N LYS A 158 -4.33 -5.98 26.16
CA LYS A 158 -5.17 -4.85 25.70
C LYS A 158 -6.57 -5.26 25.26
N TYR A 159 -6.81 -6.54 24.99
CA TYR A 159 -8.13 -7.04 24.57
C TYR A 159 -8.98 -7.50 25.76
N ASN A 160 -8.36 -8.04 26.81
CA ASN A 160 -9.01 -8.39 28.07
C ASN A 160 -10.32 -9.19 27.90
N LEU A 161 -10.30 -10.23 27.05
CA LEU A 161 -11.47 -11.04 26.66
C LEU A 161 -12.16 -11.72 27.84
N ALA A 162 -11.43 -11.94 28.95
CA ALA A 162 -11.98 -12.55 30.14
C ALA A 162 -12.93 -11.61 30.92
N SER A 163 -12.82 -10.29 30.70
CA SER A 163 -13.59 -9.27 31.41
C SER A 163 -15.11 -9.47 31.22
N PRO A 164 -15.91 -9.37 32.30
CA PRO A 164 -17.36 -9.35 32.20
C PRO A 164 -17.92 -8.22 31.33
N VAL A 165 -17.21 -7.08 31.24
CA VAL A 165 -17.62 -5.94 30.40
C VAL A 165 -17.50 -6.32 28.92
N VAL A 166 -16.32 -6.80 28.51
CA VAL A 166 -16.06 -7.25 27.13
C VAL A 166 -17.01 -8.39 26.74
N LYS A 167 -17.18 -9.40 27.60
CA LYS A 167 -18.10 -10.52 27.33
C LYS A 167 -19.55 -10.10 27.16
N ARG A 168 -20.00 -9.09 27.93
CA ARG A 168 -21.36 -8.57 27.81
C ARG A 168 -21.51 -7.79 26.51
N ALA A 169 -20.62 -6.85 26.24
CA ALA A 169 -20.60 -6.07 25.00
C ALA A 169 -20.55 -6.96 23.75
N ALA A 170 -19.71 -8.00 23.77
CA ALA A 170 -19.57 -8.94 22.66
C ALA A 170 -20.89 -9.68 22.35
N ARG A 171 -21.66 -10.08 23.38
CA ARG A 171 -22.97 -10.72 23.20
C ARG A 171 -24.05 -9.73 22.76
N GLU A 172 -24.01 -8.51 23.28
CA GLU A 172 -24.97 -7.45 22.92
C GLU A 172 -24.80 -7.05 21.46
N ALA A 173 -23.55 -6.87 21.00
CA ALA A 173 -23.22 -6.48 19.64
C ALA A 173 -23.76 -7.44 18.58
N VAL A 174 -23.84 -8.74 18.88
CA VAL A 174 -24.29 -9.77 17.92
C VAL A 174 -25.68 -10.33 18.20
N ALA A 175 -26.42 -9.75 19.16
CA ALA A 175 -27.64 -10.35 19.71
C ALA A 175 -28.73 -10.63 18.65
N ASN A 176 -28.74 -9.86 17.56
CA ASN A 176 -29.73 -9.95 16.48
C ASN A 176 -29.14 -10.38 15.14
N SER A 177 -27.85 -10.75 15.10
CA SER A 177 -27.17 -11.10 13.85
C SER A 177 -27.61 -12.48 13.35
N SER A 178 -27.86 -12.61 12.05
CA SER A 178 -28.32 -13.86 11.40
C SER A 178 -27.18 -14.74 10.89
N GLY A 179 -25.98 -14.20 10.73
CA GLY A 179 -24.83 -14.88 10.15
C GLY A 179 -23.51 -14.19 10.51
N LEU A 180 -22.39 -14.75 10.04
CA LEU A 180 -21.06 -14.23 10.35
C LEU A 180 -20.83 -12.83 9.75
N TYR A 181 -21.33 -12.57 8.53
CA TYR A 181 -21.24 -11.25 7.91
C TYR A 181 -21.96 -10.18 8.74
N GLU A 182 -23.20 -10.46 9.19
CA GLU A 182 -23.95 -9.55 10.04
C GLU A 182 -23.27 -9.36 11.41
N GLN A 183 -22.70 -10.41 12.00
CA GLN A 183 -21.92 -10.25 13.23
C GLN A 183 -20.75 -9.29 13.04
N VAL A 184 -20.04 -9.37 11.91
CA VAL A 184 -18.94 -8.45 11.62
C VAL A 184 -19.44 -7.01 11.52
N ARG A 185 -20.49 -6.79 10.74
CA ARG A 185 -21.11 -5.46 10.57
C ARG A 185 -21.67 -4.91 11.88
N ASP A 186 -22.36 -5.73 12.66
CA ASP A 186 -23.06 -5.29 13.86
C ASP A 186 -22.05 -4.98 14.98
N ILE A 187 -20.94 -5.71 15.08
CA ILE A 187 -19.82 -5.34 15.97
C ILE A 187 -19.17 -4.03 15.54
N TYR A 188 -18.92 -3.84 14.24
CA TYR A 188 -18.39 -2.58 13.71
C TYR A 188 -19.25 -1.39 14.12
N GLN A 189 -20.56 -1.48 13.89
CA GLN A 189 -21.51 -0.43 14.27
C GLN A 189 -21.61 -0.26 15.79
N TYR A 190 -21.62 -1.36 16.55
CA TYR A 190 -21.65 -1.31 18.01
C TYR A 190 -20.47 -0.52 18.58
N VAL A 191 -19.26 -0.69 18.04
CA VAL A 191 -18.08 0.08 18.48
C VAL A 191 -18.27 1.58 18.23
N ILE A 192 -18.80 1.96 17.06
CA ILE A 192 -19.12 3.35 16.72
C ILE A 192 -20.15 3.92 17.70
N ASP A 193 -21.21 3.15 17.99
CA ASP A 193 -22.29 3.61 18.87
C ASP A 193 -21.87 3.72 20.35
N GLN A 194 -20.83 2.99 20.78
CA GLN A 194 -20.39 2.95 22.17
C GLN A 194 -19.27 3.94 22.52
N LEU A 195 -18.55 4.46 21.53
CA LEU A 195 -17.35 5.25 21.76
C LEU A 195 -17.45 6.63 21.13
N GLU A 196 -16.84 7.61 21.81
CA GLU A 196 -16.54 8.92 21.25
C GLU A 196 -15.03 9.10 21.10
N TYR A 197 -14.60 9.67 19.97
CA TYR A 197 -13.17 9.83 19.71
C TYR A 197 -12.53 10.87 20.64
N SER A 198 -11.52 10.45 21.40
CA SER A 198 -10.76 11.30 22.32
C SER A 198 -9.31 10.84 22.40
N ARG A 199 -8.36 11.78 22.58
CA ARG A 199 -6.93 11.47 22.73
C ARG A 199 -6.45 11.83 24.13
N GLU A 200 -6.66 10.91 25.08
CA GLU A 200 -6.25 11.09 26.48
C GLU A 200 -4.76 10.76 26.74
N GLY A 201 -4.03 10.28 25.72
CA GLY A 201 -2.60 9.98 25.81
C GLY A 201 -2.27 8.62 26.43
N THR A 202 -3.28 7.82 26.76
CA THR A 202 -3.15 6.42 27.18
C THR A 202 -3.70 5.49 26.11
N TRP A 203 -3.27 4.23 26.15
CA TRP A 203 -3.86 3.15 25.37
C TRP A 203 -4.42 2.14 26.35
N ASP A 204 -5.61 2.37 26.90
CA ASP A 204 -6.19 1.50 27.91
C ASP A 204 -6.73 0.20 27.29
N ASP A 205 -6.94 -0.82 28.11
CA ASP A 205 -7.50 -2.09 27.61
C ASP A 205 -8.98 -1.95 27.27
N ALA A 206 -9.49 -2.81 26.39
CA ALA A 206 -10.85 -2.77 25.87
C ALA A 206 -11.93 -2.71 26.96
N SER A 207 -11.72 -3.37 28.11
CA SER A 207 -12.69 -3.32 29.21
C SER A 207 -12.78 -1.92 29.83
N THR A 208 -11.65 -1.25 29.97
CA THR A 208 -11.57 0.11 30.52
C THR A 208 -12.17 1.11 29.54
N VAL A 209 -11.83 0.99 28.26
CA VAL A 209 -12.34 1.85 27.18
C VAL A 209 -13.86 1.73 27.06
N LEU A 210 -14.40 0.51 27.02
CA LEU A 210 -15.86 0.27 26.98
C LEU A 210 -16.59 0.85 28.20
N ALA A 211 -15.97 0.84 29.38
CA ALA A 211 -16.57 1.42 30.58
C ALA A 211 -16.51 2.97 30.56
N ARG A 212 -15.49 3.54 29.93
CA ARG A 212 -15.28 4.99 29.82
C ARG A 212 -16.11 5.61 28.68
N GLY A 213 -16.32 4.88 27.58
CA GLY A 213 -17.09 5.34 26.43
C GLY A 213 -16.35 6.31 25.50
N ASN A 214 -15.02 6.43 25.62
CA ASN A 214 -14.22 7.23 24.70
C ASN A 214 -12.78 6.70 24.59
N GLY A 215 -12.12 7.03 23.48
CA GLY A 215 -10.72 6.65 23.27
C GLY A 215 -10.17 7.07 21.91
N SER A 216 -8.88 6.80 21.71
CA SER A 216 -8.16 7.10 20.47
C SER A 216 -8.35 5.99 19.43
N CYS A 217 -7.82 6.16 18.21
CA CYS A 217 -7.90 5.14 17.15
C CYS A 217 -7.36 3.77 17.59
N THR A 218 -6.33 3.77 18.45
CA THR A 218 -5.78 2.53 19.00
C THR A 218 -6.76 1.84 19.96
N GLU A 219 -7.50 2.61 20.75
CA GLU A 219 -8.45 2.07 21.73
C GLU A 219 -9.74 1.56 21.06
N TYR A 220 -10.20 2.25 20.00
CA TYR A 220 -11.25 1.73 19.11
C TYR A 220 -10.87 0.35 18.56
N VAL A 221 -9.65 0.22 18.04
CA VAL A 221 -9.14 -1.05 17.51
C VAL A 221 -9.05 -2.12 18.59
N PHE A 222 -8.62 -1.77 19.81
CA PHE A 222 -8.59 -2.73 20.92
C PHE A 222 -9.98 -3.23 21.30
N VAL A 223 -10.96 -2.34 21.36
CA VAL A 223 -12.35 -2.72 21.61
C VAL A 223 -12.88 -3.59 20.47
N ALA A 224 -12.74 -3.15 19.21
CA ALA A 224 -13.22 -3.90 18.05
C ALA A 224 -12.63 -5.31 17.99
N ILE A 225 -11.30 -5.45 18.10
CA ILE A 225 -10.64 -6.76 18.14
C ILE A 225 -11.12 -7.59 19.33
N ALA A 226 -11.30 -6.98 20.50
CA ALA A 226 -11.81 -7.70 21.66
C ALA A 226 -13.21 -8.29 21.41
N LEU A 227 -14.11 -7.52 20.80
CA LEU A 227 -15.47 -7.97 20.50
C LEU A 227 -15.50 -9.04 19.40
N TYR A 228 -14.71 -8.88 18.33
CA TYR A 228 -14.59 -9.91 17.30
C TYR A 228 -14.06 -11.22 17.87
N ARG A 229 -12.93 -11.17 18.59
CA ARG A 229 -12.30 -12.37 19.17
C ARG A 229 -13.16 -13.05 20.23
N ALA A 230 -13.91 -12.27 21.02
CA ALA A 230 -14.86 -12.81 22.00
C ALA A 230 -16.02 -13.59 21.35
N ASN A 231 -16.32 -13.32 20.08
CA ASN A 231 -17.28 -14.06 19.26
C ASN A 231 -16.61 -15.12 18.35
N GLY A 232 -15.32 -15.39 18.54
CA GLY A 232 -14.57 -16.39 17.76
C GLY A 232 -14.16 -15.92 16.37
N ILE A 233 -14.37 -14.64 16.04
CA ILE A 233 -14.01 -14.06 14.75
C ILE A 233 -12.52 -13.67 14.78
N PRO A 234 -11.67 -14.22 13.91
CA PRO A 234 -10.26 -13.84 13.86
C PRO A 234 -10.12 -12.38 13.44
N ALA A 235 -9.39 -11.61 14.25
CA ALA A 235 -9.18 -10.19 14.01
C ALA A 235 -7.74 -9.80 14.32
N ARG A 236 -7.17 -8.89 13.53
CA ARG A 236 -5.81 -8.33 13.73
C ARG A 236 -5.84 -6.83 13.53
N PHE A 237 -4.86 -6.11 14.08
CA PHE A 237 -4.74 -4.70 13.77
C PHE A 237 -3.81 -4.51 12.58
N VAL A 238 -4.09 -3.46 11.82
CA VAL A 238 -3.14 -2.83 10.91
C VAL A 238 -2.86 -1.42 11.37
N GLY A 239 -1.64 -0.93 11.20
CA GLY A 239 -1.29 0.41 11.62
C GLY A 239 -0.15 1.00 10.82
N GLY A 240 -0.13 2.32 10.76
CA GLY A 240 0.96 3.07 10.15
C GLY A 240 0.58 4.54 10.11
N SER A 241 0.72 5.17 8.96
CA SER A 241 0.48 6.61 8.82
C SER A 241 -0.75 6.87 7.95
N ARG A 242 -1.39 8.03 8.15
CA ARG A 242 -2.54 8.48 7.38
C ARG A 242 -2.32 9.89 6.83
N LEU A 243 -2.51 10.05 5.52
CA LEU A 243 -2.64 11.33 4.86
C LEU A 243 -4.01 11.95 5.20
N ARG A 244 -4.02 13.14 5.83
CA ARG A 244 -5.26 13.82 6.29
C ARG A 244 -5.50 15.18 5.63
N ALA A 245 -4.54 15.66 4.87
CA ALA A 245 -4.58 16.95 4.21
C ALA A 245 -3.99 16.79 2.80
N ASP A 246 -3.61 17.92 2.20
CA ASP A 246 -2.97 17.97 0.89
C ASP A 246 -1.77 17.03 0.80
N ASP A 247 -1.39 16.73 -0.43
CA ASP A 247 -0.37 15.80 -0.89
C ASP A 247 1.09 16.15 -0.49
N ASP A 248 1.26 17.11 0.42
CA ASP A 248 2.48 17.57 1.05
C ASP A 248 2.17 17.76 2.55
N TYR A 249 2.27 16.68 3.32
CA TYR A 249 1.70 16.59 4.66
C TYR A 249 2.63 15.88 5.64
N VAL A 250 2.69 16.38 6.88
CA VAL A 250 3.41 15.72 7.97
C VAL A 250 2.39 15.14 8.94
N ASP A 251 2.30 13.81 8.98
CA ASP A 251 1.54 13.08 9.98
C ASP A 251 2.37 12.93 11.26
N THR A 252 1.84 13.41 12.38
CA THR A 252 2.42 13.21 13.73
C THR A 252 1.47 12.43 14.64
N VAL A 253 0.31 12.03 14.12
CA VAL A 253 -0.75 11.35 14.89
C VAL A 253 -0.72 9.85 14.63
N PHE A 254 -0.39 9.46 13.39
CA PHE A 254 -0.45 8.07 12.92
C PHE A 254 -1.87 7.51 13.00
N HIS A 255 -2.09 6.30 12.51
CA HIS A 255 -3.41 5.68 12.55
C HIS A 255 -3.34 4.16 12.64
N ARG A 256 -4.34 3.57 13.28
CA ARG A 256 -4.52 2.13 13.41
C ARG A 256 -5.97 1.78 13.07
N ALA A 257 -6.15 0.69 12.35
CA ALA A 257 -7.44 0.12 11.98
C ALA A 257 -7.46 -1.39 12.27
N VAL A 258 -8.55 -2.07 11.93
CA VAL A 258 -8.73 -3.51 12.17
C VAL A 258 -8.94 -4.26 10.86
N GLU A 259 -8.44 -5.48 10.79
CA GLU A 259 -8.82 -6.45 9.76
C GLU A 259 -9.46 -7.65 10.43
N VAL A 260 -10.47 -8.22 9.80
CA VAL A 260 -11.09 -9.49 10.22
C VAL A 260 -10.94 -10.52 9.11
N PHE A 261 -10.80 -11.79 9.47
CA PHE A 261 -10.73 -12.85 8.49
C PHE A 261 -12.13 -13.38 8.18
N LEU A 262 -12.53 -13.33 6.92
CA LEU A 262 -13.78 -13.92 6.43
C LEU A 262 -13.46 -15.10 5.49
N PRO A 263 -14.07 -16.28 5.71
CA PRO A 263 -13.80 -17.45 4.89
C PRO A 263 -14.18 -17.20 3.43
N GLY A 264 -13.29 -17.54 2.49
CA GLY A 264 -13.45 -17.28 1.06
C GLY A 264 -13.15 -15.84 0.60
N TYR A 265 -12.81 -14.94 1.52
CA TYR A 265 -12.42 -13.55 1.23
C TYR A 265 -11.08 -13.14 1.84
N GLY A 266 -10.60 -13.85 2.87
CA GLY A 266 -9.36 -13.52 3.56
C GLY A 266 -9.50 -12.35 4.54
N TRP A 267 -8.46 -11.53 4.67
CA TRP A 267 -8.42 -10.40 5.60
C TRP A 267 -9.08 -9.16 5.01
N VAL A 268 -10.24 -8.79 5.54
CA VAL A 268 -11.02 -7.63 5.08
C VAL A 268 -10.83 -6.43 6.02
N PRO A 269 -10.65 -5.20 5.48
CA PRO A 269 -10.36 -4.02 6.28
C PRO A 269 -11.63 -3.39 6.86
N LEU A 270 -11.51 -2.89 8.10
CA LEU A 270 -12.56 -2.16 8.80
C LEU A 270 -11.90 -1.02 9.60
N ASP A 271 -12.50 0.15 9.61
CA ASP A 271 -12.02 1.28 10.41
C ASP A 271 -13.17 1.93 11.20
N PRO A 272 -13.48 1.45 12.42
CA PRO A 272 -14.57 1.99 13.22
C PRO A 272 -14.26 3.41 13.73
N THR A 273 -12.99 3.81 13.81
CA THR A 273 -12.65 5.19 14.19
C THR A 273 -13.03 6.16 13.10
N LEU A 274 -12.73 5.84 11.85
CA LEU A 274 -13.15 6.68 10.73
C LEU A 274 -14.63 6.54 10.43
N GLY A 275 -15.22 5.37 10.73
CA GLY A 275 -16.66 5.22 10.66
C GLY A 275 -17.42 6.15 11.61
N ASP A 276 -16.88 6.40 12.80
CA ASP A 276 -17.42 7.34 13.77
C ASP A 276 -17.10 8.82 13.42
N THR A 277 -15.85 9.11 13.06
CA THR A 277 -15.36 10.50 12.94
C THR A 277 -15.57 11.15 11.57
N GLN A 278 -16.03 10.40 10.57
CA GLN A 278 -16.29 10.89 9.22
C GLN A 278 -17.78 10.80 8.89
N GLU A 279 -18.20 11.46 7.80
CA GLU A 279 -19.63 11.60 7.47
C GLU A 279 -20.32 10.29 7.07
N ASP A 280 -19.58 9.33 6.51
CA ASP A 280 -20.13 8.06 6.01
C ASP A 280 -19.40 6.88 6.66
N ALA A 281 -20.08 6.23 7.61
CA ALA A 281 -19.56 5.04 8.26
C ALA A 281 -19.35 3.87 7.28
N ALA A 282 -20.22 3.74 6.27
CA ALA A 282 -20.14 2.63 5.32
C ALA A 282 -18.90 2.72 4.43
N ALA A 283 -18.35 3.92 4.22
CA ALA A 283 -17.10 4.15 3.48
C ALA A 283 -15.87 3.52 4.17
N TYR A 284 -15.98 3.16 5.44
CA TYR A 284 -14.89 2.56 6.24
C TYR A 284 -15.17 1.13 6.69
N PHE A 285 -16.22 0.52 6.11
CA PHE A 285 -16.55 -0.89 6.25
C PHE A 285 -16.16 -1.62 4.96
N LEU A 286 -15.29 -2.62 5.05
CA LEU A 286 -14.76 -3.40 3.92
C LEU A 286 -13.92 -2.58 2.92
N GLN A 287 -13.46 -1.40 3.34
CA GLN A 287 -12.71 -0.48 2.50
C GLN A 287 -11.47 0.07 3.22
N ARG A 288 -10.42 0.34 2.45
CA ARG A 288 -9.21 1.07 2.86
C ARG A 288 -8.77 1.96 1.70
N TYR A 289 -8.33 3.17 2.02
CA TYR A 289 -7.94 4.13 1.00
C TYR A 289 -6.42 4.22 0.82
N ASN A 290 -5.99 4.69 -0.35
CA ASN A 290 -4.62 5.01 -0.72
C ASN A 290 -3.96 6.10 0.17
N SER A 291 -4.73 6.69 1.07
CA SER A 291 -4.29 7.64 2.10
C SER A 291 -3.83 6.95 3.38
N HIS A 292 -3.82 5.61 3.43
CA HIS A 292 -3.37 4.82 4.57
C HIS A 292 -2.16 3.96 4.21
N LEU A 293 -1.01 4.28 4.79
CA LEU A 293 0.17 3.44 4.74
C LEU A 293 0.13 2.43 5.88
N ILE A 294 0.26 1.15 5.56
CA ILE A 294 0.44 0.09 6.54
C ILE A 294 1.94 -0.16 6.77
N LEU A 295 2.36 -0.03 8.03
CA LEU A 295 3.68 -0.41 8.52
C LEU A 295 3.62 -1.67 9.39
N ALA A 296 2.53 -1.83 10.12
CA ALA A 296 2.31 -2.92 11.05
C ALA A 296 1.07 -3.73 10.68
N THR A 297 1.18 -5.05 10.72
CA THR A 297 0.08 -6.01 10.65
C THR A 297 0.31 -7.05 11.74
N ALA A 298 -0.46 -7.00 12.83
CA ALA A 298 -0.21 -7.84 13.99
C ALA A 298 -1.48 -8.18 14.78
N GLY A 299 -1.49 -9.37 15.37
CA GLY A 299 -2.57 -9.83 16.24
C GLY A 299 -2.43 -9.39 17.70
N GLY A 300 -1.41 -8.59 18.03
CA GLY A 300 -1.18 -8.17 19.41
C GLY A 300 0.22 -7.65 19.65
N ARG A 301 0.73 -7.83 20.86
CA ARG A 301 2.03 -7.27 21.26
C ARG A 301 3.17 -7.89 20.45
N SER A 302 4.00 -7.05 19.85
CA SER A 302 5.29 -7.40 19.26
C SER A 302 6.37 -7.51 20.34
N ASP A 303 7.30 -8.44 20.18
CA ASP A 303 8.48 -8.58 21.04
C ASP A 303 9.50 -7.44 20.86
N LEU A 304 9.53 -6.80 19.68
CA LEU A 304 10.45 -5.71 19.37
C LEU A 304 9.82 -4.32 19.50
N VAL A 305 8.58 -4.13 19.02
CA VAL A 305 7.91 -2.82 19.04
C VAL A 305 6.75 -2.71 20.04
N SER A 306 6.55 -3.74 20.88
CA SER A 306 5.47 -3.77 21.88
C SER A 306 4.09 -3.57 21.23
N TRP A 307 3.25 -2.67 21.74
CA TRP A 307 1.96 -2.32 21.14
C TRP A 307 2.05 -1.22 20.08
N ASN A 308 3.24 -0.73 19.77
CA ASN A 308 3.43 0.29 18.74
C ASN A 308 3.32 -0.33 17.34
N TYR A 309 3.15 0.55 16.36
CA TYR A 309 2.88 0.20 14.97
C TYR A 309 3.64 1.10 13.98
N HIS A 310 4.71 1.74 14.48
CA HIS A 310 5.65 2.54 13.67
C HIS A 310 7.08 2.31 14.18
N SER A 311 7.32 2.53 15.47
CA SER A 311 8.63 2.43 16.10
C SER A 311 8.52 2.33 17.62
N TYR A 312 9.60 1.92 18.26
CA TYR A 312 9.72 1.86 19.72
C TYR A 312 11.13 2.26 20.14
N LEU A 313 11.21 3.11 21.18
CA LEU A 313 12.47 3.50 21.83
C LEU A 313 12.57 2.75 23.15
N LYS A 314 13.72 2.13 23.38
CA LYS A 314 14.07 1.51 24.65
C LYS A 314 15.35 2.15 25.19
N VAL A 315 15.27 2.74 26.38
CA VAL A 315 16.43 3.22 27.13
C VAL A 315 16.88 2.11 28.07
N ALA A 316 18.18 1.77 28.06
CA ALA A 316 18.69 0.62 28.79
C ALA A 316 18.57 0.80 30.32
N GLU A 317 18.95 1.98 30.82
CA GLU A 317 18.93 2.31 32.24
C GLU A 317 17.68 3.12 32.59
N SER A 318 16.87 2.63 33.52
CA SER A 318 15.62 3.29 33.90
C SER A 318 15.86 4.65 34.59
N SER A 319 17.02 4.85 35.21
CA SER A 319 17.39 6.15 35.82
C SER A 319 17.54 7.26 34.81
N ASP A 320 17.81 6.91 33.56
CA ASP A 320 18.11 7.88 32.51
C ASP A 320 16.90 8.11 31.59
N ALA A 321 15.87 7.27 31.69
CA ALA A 321 14.69 7.32 30.84
C ALA A 321 13.97 8.67 30.91
N ASP A 322 13.95 9.32 32.08
CA ASP A 322 13.32 10.63 32.27
C ASP A 322 14.06 11.78 31.55
N GLN A 323 15.33 11.57 31.15
CA GLN A 323 16.13 12.54 30.39
C GLN A 323 15.99 12.35 28.87
N VAL A 324 15.36 11.26 28.42
CA VAL A 324 15.25 10.92 27.01
C VAL A 324 13.84 11.12 26.51
N GLU A 325 13.68 12.06 25.59
CA GLU A 325 12.44 12.30 24.88
C GLU A 325 12.49 11.70 23.48
N SER A 326 11.33 11.41 22.90
CA SER A 326 11.26 11.03 21.49
C SER A 326 9.99 11.49 20.82
N SER A 327 10.12 11.84 19.54
CA SER A 327 9.03 12.25 18.68
C SER A 327 9.09 11.49 17.35
N ARG A 328 7.96 11.44 16.65
CA ARG A 328 7.84 10.71 15.39
C ARG A 328 6.99 11.51 14.40
N SER A 329 7.34 11.39 13.13
CA SER A 329 6.55 11.92 12.04
C SER A 329 6.65 11.04 10.80
N MET A 330 5.63 11.15 9.94
CA MET A 330 5.68 10.66 8.58
C MET A 330 5.42 11.83 7.65
N TYR A 331 6.40 12.17 6.84
CA TYR A 331 6.21 13.10 5.75
C TYR A 331 5.66 12.35 4.55
N TRP A 332 4.57 12.87 4.00
CA TRP A 332 3.92 12.42 2.79
C TRP A 332 4.19 13.42 1.71
N LYS A 333 4.79 12.95 0.62
CA LYS A 333 4.89 13.71 -0.61
C LYS A 333 4.32 12.87 -1.73
N SER A 334 3.19 13.31 -2.28
CA SER A 334 2.72 12.75 -3.54
C SER A 334 3.81 12.98 -4.57
N VAL A 335 4.31 11.87 -5.10
CA VAL A 335 5.07 11.91 -6.33
C VAL A 335 3.98 12.03 -7.36
N ALA A 336 3.85 13.20 -7.97
CA ALA A 336 2.99 13.33 -9.13
C ALA A 336 3.25 12.09 -10.00
N SER A 337 2.23 11.26 -10.24
CA SER A 337 2.15 10.64 -11.56
C SER A 337 2.38 11.81 -12.50
N GLU A 338 3.42 11.80 -13.33
CA GLU A 338 3.80 12.99 -14.10
C GLU A 338 2.57 13.80 -14.48
N PRO A 339 2.48 15.09 -14.10
CA PRO A 339 1.22 15.79 -14.19
C PRO A 339 0.71 15.72 -15.63
N SER A 340 -0.59 15.42 -15.81
CA SER A 340 -1.29 15.89 -17.00
C SER A 340 -1.07 17.39 -17.05
N ILE A 341 -0.28 17.86 -18.00
CA ILE A 341 0.11 19.27 -18.11
C ILE A 341 -1.16 20.09 -18.38
N THR A 342 -1.64 20.82 -17.37
CA THR A 342 -2.48 21.99 -17.62
C THR A 342 -1.53 23.16 -17.88
N PRO A 343 -1.65 23.87 -19.02
CA PRO A 343 -0.61 24.79 -19.45
C PRO A 343 -0.62 26.12 -18.67
N VAL A 344 0.50 26.45 -18.03
CA VAL A 344 0.91 27.85 -17.75
C VAL A 344 1.16 28.52 -19.10
N PRO A 345 0.65 29.73 -19.37
CA PRO A 345 0.79 30.37 -20.67
C PRO A 345 2.23 30.91 -20.84
N PRO A 346 2.99 30.50 -21.87
CA PRO A 346 4.26 31.13 -22.19
C PRO A 346 4.15 31.94 -23.47
N GLN A 347 4.81 33.08 -23.45
CA GLN A 347 4.93 33.99 -24.57
C GLN A 347 5.76 33.32 -25.71
N GLU A 348 5.03 32.97 -26.78
CA GLU A 348 5.40 32.61 -28.18
C GLU A 348 6.49 31.54 -28.44
N GLU A 349 6.04 30.31 -28.75
CA GLU A 349 6.80 29.11 -29.17
C GLU A 349 6.65 28.77 -30.67
N PRO A 350 7.63 28.10 -31.31
CA PRO A 350 7.60 27.66 -32.70
C PRO A 350 6.95 26.27 -32.92
N GLY A 351 5.87 26.22 -33.73
CA GLY A 351 5.43 25.11 -34.61
C GLY A 351 5.24 23.67 -34.10
N LEU A 352 3.98 23.23 -33.95
CA LEU A 352 3.53 21.84 -33.69
C LEU A 352 3.58 20.95 -34.96
N VAL A 353 4.07 19.72 -34.87
CA VAL A 353 4.09 18.73 -35.97
C VAL A 353 2.89 17.76 -35.83
N VAL A 354 1.96 17.82 -36.79
CA VAL A 354 0.81 16.90 -36.89
C VAL A 354 1.23 15.62 -37.60
N ALA A 355 0.88 14.46 -37.02
CA ALA A 355 1.15 13.13 -37.57
C ALA A 355 -0.12 12.45 -38.10
N ASN A 356 -0.11 12.09 -39.38
CA ASN A 356 -1.10 11.20 -39.98
C ASN A 356 -0.65 9.75 -39.78
N VAL A 357 -1.48 8.95 -39.10
CA VAL A 357 -1.20 7.54 -38.83
C VAL A 357 -2.16 6.64 -39.61
N THR A 358 -1.61 5.65 -40.29
CA THR A 358 -2.37 4.61 -41.01
C THR A 358 -1.99 3.23 -40.48
N ILE A 359 -2.96 2.33 -40.37
CA ILE A 359 -2.77 0.98 -39.86
C ILE A 359 -3.18 -0.02 -40.93
N ALA A 360 -2.28 -0.95 -41.29
CA ALA A 360 -2.57 -2.09 -42.12
C ALA A 360 -2.44 -3.38 -41.31
N MET A 361 -3.56 -4.08 -41.12
CA MET A 361 -3.62 -5.30 -40.32
C MET A 361 -3.70 -6.57 -41.16
N SER A 362 -3.03 -7.62 -40.69
CA SER A 362 -3.10 -8.97 -41.24
C SER A 362 -3.02 -10.00 -40.11
N THR A 363 -3.30 -11.27 -40.40
CA THR A 363 -3.12 -12.35 -39.45
C THR A 363 -2.09 -13.36 -39.93
N VAL A 364 -1.34 -13.90 -38.99
CA VAL A 364 -0.35 -14.95 -39.23
C VAL A 364 -0.77 -16.18 -38.44
N THR A 365 -1.09 -17.26 -39.14
CA THR A 365 -1.50 -18.54 -38.53
C THR A 365 -0.42 -19.59 -38.70
N LYS A 366 0.01 -20.18 -37.59
CA LYS A 366 0.95 -21.31 -37.56
C LYS A 366 0.24 -22.58 -37.10
N ALA A 367 0.26 -23.61 -37.95
CA ALA A 367 -0.23 -24.94 -37.58
C ALA A 367 0.77 -25.66 -36.66
N ALA A 368 0.26 -26.27 -35.59
CA ALA A 368 1.00 -27.07 -34.62
C ALA A 368 0.20 -28.34 -34.27
N GLY A 369 0.39 -29.39 -35.07
CA GLY A 369 -0.37 -30.64 -34.92
C GLY A 369 -1.85 -30.45 -35.23
N ARG A 370 -2.73 -30.69 -34.25
CA ARG A 370 -4.19 -30.48 -34.36
C ARG A 370 -4.63 -29.05 -34.04
N ASN A 371 -3.70 -28.18 -33.64
CA ASN A 371 -3.99 -26.81 -33.24
C ASN A 371 -3.45 -25.84 -34.30
N ALA A 372 -4.07 -24.67 -34.39
CA ALA A 372 -3.52 -23.52 -35.08
C ALA A 372 -3.34 -22.38 -34.06
N PHE A 373 -2.24 -21.63 -34.13
CA PHE A 373 -2.03 -20.43 -33.33
C PHE A 373 -2.01 -19.24 -34.28
N THR A 374 -2.90 -18.28 -34.05
CA THR A 374 -3.04 -17.09 -34.89
C THR A 374 -2.75 -15.85 -34.06
N LEU A 375 -1.91 -14.97 -34.58
CA LEU A 375 -1.71 -13.61 -34.08
C LEU A 375 -2.10 -12.59 -35.16
N ALA A 376 -2.40 -11.38 -34.75
CA ALA A 376 -2.54 -10.24 -35.64
C ALA A 376 -1.23 -9.46 -35.71
N VAL A 377 -0.85 -9.07 -36.94
CA VAL A 377 0.29 -8.18 -37.22
C VAL A 377 -0.27 -6.87 -37.75
N ALA A 378 0.04 -5.78 -37.08
CA ALA A 378 -0.31 -4.43 -37.49
C ALA A 378 0.93 -3.66 -37.95
N ASN A 379 0.95 -3.27 -39.22
CA ASN A 379 1.93 -2.33 -39.75
C ASN A 379 1.38 -0.92 -39.60
N VAL A 380 1.92 -0.16 -38.67
CA VAL A 380 1.50 1.22 -38.39
C VAL A 380 2.50 2.17 -39.04
N ARG A 381 2.01 3.06 -39.92
CA ARG A 381 2.83 4.07 -40.61
C ARG A 381 2.47 5.46 -40.14
N ALA A 382 3.45 6.20 -39.65
CA ALA A 382 3.35 7.59 -39.22
C ALA A 382 4.08 8.53 -40.19
N VAL A 383 3.37 9.55 -40.68
CA VAL A 383 3.92 10.60 -41.55
C VAL A 383 3.52 11.99 -41.04
N ASP A 384 4.32 13.01 -41.32
CA ASP A 384 4.01 14.39 -40.96
C ASP A 384 2.93 15.01 -41.88
N ALA A 385 2.64 16.30 -41.67
CA ALA A 385 1.65 17.05 -42.46
C ALA A 385 1.97 17.12 -43.97
N ASP A 386 3.25 17.02 -44.35
CA ASP A 386 3.71 17.02 -45.74
C ASP A 386 3.83 15.58 -46.32
N GLY A 387 3.46 14.57 -45.52
CA GLY A 387 3.50 13.17 -45.90
C GLY A 387 4.89 12.53 -45.83
N GLN A 388 5.86 13.17 -45.16
CA GLN A 388 7.19 12.61 -44.94
C GLN A 388 7.19 11.62 -43.77
N PRO A 389 7.96 10.52 -43.85
CA PRO A 389 8.05 9.55 -42.75
C PRO A 389 8.58 10.17 -41.45
N ILE A 390 7.90 9.89 -40.35
CA ILE A 390 8.39 10.28 -39.02
C ILE A 390 9.25 9.14 -38.47
N VAL A 391 10.57 9.32 -38.51
CA VAL A 391 11.57 8.34 -38.09
C VAL A 391 11.88 8.48 -36.60
N GLY A 392 12.03 7.37 -35.87
CA GLY A 392 12.36 7.40 -34.45
C GLY A 392 11.15 7.70 -33.53
N ALA A 393 9.94 7.65 -34.07
CA ALA A 393 8.71 7.83 -33.30
C ALA A 393 8.38 6.55 -32.53
N THR A 394 8.24 6.63 -31.21
CA THR A 394 7.64 5.57 -30.42
C THR A 394 6.14 5.61 -30.62
N VAL A 395 5.57 4.56 -31.20
CA VAL A 395 4.12 4.43 -31.43
C VAL A 395 3.60 3.32 -30.54
N SER A 396 2.52 3.61 -29.79
CA SER A 396 1.91 2.67 -28.87
C SER A 396 0.46 2.38 -29.25
N GLY A 397 0.07 1.10 -29.19
CA GLY A 397 -1.27 0.65 -29.49
C GLY A 397 -1.83 -0.28 -28.42
N LEU A 398 -3.16 -0.27 -28.30
CA LEU A 398 -3.92 -1.16 -27.43
C LEU A 398 -4.64 -2.21 -28.26
N TRP A 399 -4.41 -3.47 -27.95
CA TRP A 399 -5.12 -4.60 -28.53
C TRP A 399 -6.42 -4.88 -27.80
N SER A 400 -7.44 -5.28 -28.56
CA SER A 400 -8.74 -5.67 -28.03
C SER A 400 -9.41 -6.70 -28.94
N GLY A 401 -10.46 -7.35 -28.43
CA GLY A 401 -11.19 -8.41 -29.14
C GLY A 401 -10.71 -9.79 -28.69
N LEU A 402 -9.99 -10.51 -29.55
CA LEU A 402 -9.46 -11.84 -29.21
C LEU A 402 -8.27 -11.83 -28.24
N THR A 403 -7.62 -10.68 -28.04
CA THR A 403 -6.55 -10.44 -27.07
C THR A 403 -6.76 -9.09 -26.37
N ALA A 404 -6.09 -8.86 -25.24
CA ALA A 404 -6.16 -7.63 -24.47
C ALA A 404 -4.79 -7.34 -23.82
N ASP A 405 -4.00 -6.52 -24.50
CA ASP A 405 -2.61 -6.20 -24.17
C ASP A 405 -2.20 -4.88 -24.87
N SER A 406 -1.03 -4.37 -24.55
CA SER A 406 -0.49 -3.14 -25.15
C SER A 406 0.90 -3.38 -25.70
N ASP A 407 1.14 -2.86 -26.90
CA ASP A 407 2.43 -2.94 -27.58
C ASP A 407 2.91 -1.56 -27.99
N SER A 408 4.22 -1.36 -27.91
CA SER A 408 4.87 -0.16 -28.40
C SER A 408 6.20 -0.49 -29.06
N ALA A 409 6.52 0.24 -30.12
CA ALA A 409 7.81 0.14 -30.78
C ALA A 409 8.13 1.42 -31.54
N VAL A 410 9.38 1.54 -31.97
CA VAL A 410 9.91 2.74 -32.61
C VAL A 410 9.84 2.61 -34.14
N THR A 411 9.42 3.67 -34.83
CA THR A 411 9.37 3.69 -36.30
C THR A 411 10.76 3.62 -36.91
N ASN A 412 10.88 2.84 -37.97
CA ASN A 412 12.09 2.72 -38.77
C ASN A 412 12.29 3.94 -39.71
N SER A 413 13.27 3.87 -40.60
CA SER A 413 13.58 4.92 -41.58
C SER A 413 12.43 5.25 -42.56
N ASP A 414 11.45 4.36 -42.70
CA ASP A 414 10.28 4.54 -43.55
C ASP A 414 9.05 5.03 -42.76
N GLY A 415 9.23 5.35 -41.46
CA GLY A 415 8.16 5.80 -40.57
C GLY A 415 7.18 4.69 -40.19
N VAL A 416 7.61 3.43 -40.29
CA VAL A 416 6.77 2.24 -40.05
C VAL A 416 7.22 1.53 -38.78
N VAL A 417 6.26 1.10 -37.99
CA VAL A 417 6.43 0.17 -36.88
C VAL A 417 5.54 -1.07 -37.08
N VAL A 418 5.99 -2.21 -36.58
CA VAL A 418 5.20 -3.45 -36.56
C VAL A 418 4.85 -3.75 -35.11
N LEU A 419 3.55 -3.87 -34.82
CA LEU A 419 3.04 -4.34 -33.53
C LEU A 419 2.39 -5.72 -33.76
N GLU A 420 2.70 -6.68 -32.88
CA GLU A 420 2.20 -8.05 -32.97
C GLU A 420 1.38 -8.34 -31.72
N SER A 421 0.15 -8.83 -31.88
CA SER A 421 -0.67 -9.24 -30.73
C SER A 421 -0.16 -10.54 -30.11
N ASP A 422 -0.62 -10.83 -28.91
CA ASP A 422 -0.56 -12.19 -28.36
C ASP A 422 -1.19 -13.25 -29.30
N GLN A 423 -0.67 -14.48 -29.23
CA GLN A 423 -1.11 -15.62 -30.04
C GLN A 423 -2.34 -16.30 -29.45
N ILE A 424 -3.39 -16.46 -30.26
CA ILE A 424 -4.64 -17.12 -29.87
C ILE A 424 -4.74 -18.50 -30.51
N ARG A 425 -4.96 -19.53 -29.68
CA ARG A 425 -5.14 -20.92 -30.11
C ARG A 425 -6.51 -21.12 -30.73
N ASN A 426 -6.56 -21.65 -31.95
CA ASN A 426 -7.76 -21.92 -32.74
C ASN A 426 -8.68 -20.68 -32.83
N ALA A 427 -8.06 -19.53 -33.11
CA ALA A 427 -8.74 -18.24 -33.18
C ALA A 427 -9.96 -18.25 -34.11
N SER A 428 -11.07 -17.68 -33.63
CA SER A 428 -12.29 -17.42 -34.37
C SER A 428 -12.90 -16.14 -33.80
N GLY A 429 -12.82 -15.03 -34.55
CA GLY A 429 -13.23 -13.72 -34.05
C GLY A 429 -12.33 -12.60 -34.57
N THR A 430 -12.40 -11.44 -33.93
CA THR A 430 -11.76 -10.21 -34.43
C THR A 430 -10.64 -9.76 -33.50
N PHE A 431 -9.49 -9.45 -34.09
CA PHE A 431 -8.43 -8.66 -33.46
C PHE A 431 -8.63 -7.20 -33.83
N SER A 432 -8.51 -6.31 -32.85
CA SER A 432 -8.62 -4.86 -33.04
C SER A 432 -7.42 -4.17 -32.41
N LEU A 433 -6.88 -3.16 -33.08
CA LEU A 433 -5.79 -2.32 -32.58
C LEU A 433 -6.22 -0.86 -32.63
N ASN A 434 -6.07 -0.16 -31.51
CA ASN A 434 -6.22 1.29 -31.41
C ASN A 434 -4.87 1.93 -31.08
N VAL A 435 -4.36 2.80 -31.95
CA VAL A 435 -3.12 3.56 -31.67
C VAL A 435 -3.46 4.71 -30.74
N VAL A 436 -2.88 4.69 -29.55
CA VAL A 436 -3.22 5.61 -28.46
C VAL A 436 -2.20 6.74 -28.28
N SER A 437 -0.98 6.56 -28.79
CA SER A 437 0.05 7.61 -28.75
C SER A 437 1.13 7.41 -29.81
N ALA A 438 1.75 8.52 -30.21
CA ALA A 438 3.01 8.55 -30.94
C ALA A 438 3.88 9.71 -30.42
N SER A 439 5.18 9.49 -30.19
CA SER A 439 6.10 10.51 -29.70
C SER A 439 7.50 10.37 -30.30
N VAL A 440 8.22 11.48 -30.53
CA VAL A 440 9.61 11.52 -31.03
C VAL A 440 10.43 12.36 -30.07
N ASP A 441 11.59 11.86 -29.61
CA ASP A 441 12.51 12.59 -28.73
C ASP A 441 11.85 13.20 -27.47
N GLY A 442 10.84 12.50 -26.94
CA GLY A 442 10.08 12.95 -25.77
C GLY A 442 8.97 13.96 -26.05
N ALA A 443 8.79 14.38 -27.31
CA ALA A 443 7.68 15.23 -27.73
C ALA A 443 6.54 14.40 -28.34
N ASN A 444 5.31 14.62 -27.86
CA ASN A 444 4.12 13.96 -28.41
C ASN A 444 3.78 14.52 -29.80
N LEU A 445 3.46 13.61 -30.72
CA LEU A 445 2.92 13.97 -32.03
C LEU A 445 1.39 14.11 -31.92
N GLU A 446 0.82 15.11 -32.58
CA GLU A 446 -0.64 15.22 -32.68
C GLU A 446 -1.16 14.19 -33.68
N LEU A 447 -1.87 13.16 -33.21
CA LEU A 447 -2.49 12.16 -34.08
C LEU A 447 -3.72 12.77 -34.75
N ALA A 448 -3.76 12.74 -36.08
CA ALA A 448 -4.93 13.15 -36.86
C ALA A 448 -6.08 12.14 -36.69
N GLY A 449 -6.79 12.20 -35.56
CA GLY A 449 -7.87 11.29 -35.18
C GLY A 449 -7.41 10.14 -34.28
N LEU A 450 -8.31 9.18 -34.02
CA LEU A 450 -8.03 7.93 -33.29
C LEU A 450 -7.85 6.79 -34.30
N PRO A 451 -6.61 6.46 -34.72
CA PRO A 451 -6.38 5.45 -35.75
C PRO A 451 -6.70 4.09 -35.15
N THR A 452 -7.75 3.45 -35.66
CA THR A 452 -8.17 2.10 -35.26
C THR A 452 -8.27 1.22 -36.49
N ALA A 453 -7.84 -0.03 -36.38
CA ALA A 453 -8.06 -1.06 -37.40
C ALA A 453 -8.46 -2.38 -36.74
N SER A 454 -9.08 -3.25 -37.53
CA SER A 454 -9.44 -4.60 -37.09
C SER A 454 -9.27 -5.61 -38.22
N THR A 455 -9.10 -6.87 -37.86
CA THR A 455 -9.04 -8.01 -38.77
C THR A 455 -9.69 -9.23 -38.14
N THR A 456 -10.37 -10.04 -38.96
CA THR A 456 -11.13 -11.21 -38.50
C THR A 456 -10.53 -12.49 -39.07
N VAL A 457 -10.47 -13.53 -38.24
CA VAL A 457 -9.94 -14.87 -38.57
C VAL A 457 -11.06 -15.89 -38.62
#